data_AF-A0AAV9G5R2-F1
#
_entry.id   AF-A0AAV9G5R2-F1
#
_cell.length_a   1.000
_cell.length_b   1.000
_cell.length_c   1.000
_cell.angle_alpha   90.00
_cell.angle_beta   90.00
_cell.angle_gamma   90.00
#
_symmetry.space_group_name_H-M   'P 1'
#
loop_
_entity.id
_entity.type
_entity.pdbx_description
1 polymer ?
#
loop_
_entity_poly.entity_id
_entity_poly.type
_entity_poly.pdbx_seq_one_letter_code
_entity_poly.pdbx_strand_id
1 'polypeptide(L)'
;MKKQDRQRTQTQFCQKRRPKPHFKSWRTLISGIRHETKTEELRDAYWALRNLLQLPWWQRIWTVQEALLPSFALLRCGNAEMWFHSFSQAMIHIEMEHSRQCCHPYWLYIDETLINNFYFLQEATSERRLRKDQALLFSLLLNMFRGRLASDPRDKVVALSGLAGTVTADYSLATNDAFMYAARTSITDTGSLAPLLRVPELNRTTDLPSWAPDWRAGLDPVTKKLWGECKYAIQAYCG
;
A
#
# COMPACT_ATOMS: atom_id res chain seq x y z
N MET A 1 5.54 41.74 7.98
CA MET A 1 4.83 41.16 6.83
C MET A 1 5.85 40.72 5.77
N LYS A 2 6.37 39.49 5.87
CA LYS A 2 7.27 38.90 4.86
C LYS A 2 6.71 37.54 4.49
N LYS A 3 6.33 37.39 3.22
CA LYS A 3 5.79 36.18 2.61
C LYS A 3 6.85 35.08 2.66
N GLN A 4 6.53 33.95 3.27
CA GLN A 4 7.33 32.72 3.18
C GLN A 4 7.04 32.06 1.83
N ASP A 5 8.05 32.04 0.96
CA ASP A 5 8.13 31.13 -0.17
C ASP A 5 8.19 29.70 0.35
N ARG A 6 7.07 28.98 0.27
CA ARG A 6 7.04 27.52 0.43
C ARG A 6 7.64 26.90 -0.83
N GLN A 7 8.90 26.48 -0.74
CA GLN A 7 9.52 25.62 -1.74
C GLN A 7 8.65 24.37 -1.93
N ARG A 8 8.15 24.19 -3.16
CA ARG A 8 7.43 23.00 -3.61
C ARG A 8 8.45 21.88 -3.81
N THR A 9 8.56 20.97 -2.85
CA THR A 9 9.29 19.72 -3.05
C THR A 9 8.43 18.79 -3.91
N GLN A 10 8.54 18.92 -5.24
CA GLN A 10 7.95 17.97 -6.19
C GLN A 10 8.85 16.76 -6.26
N THR A 11 8.36 15.60 -5.83
CA THR A 11 9.07 14.34 -6.05
C THR A 11 8.36 13.55 -7.15
N GLN A 12 9.02 13.42 -8.30
CA GLN A 12 8.56 12.64 -9.45
C GLN A 12 8.83 11.15 -9.18
N PHE A 13 7.79 10.32 -9.10
CA PHE A 13 7.95 8.88 -8.93
C PHE A 13 7.32 8.12 -10.09
N CYS A 14 8.15 7.86 -11.11
CA CYS A 14 8.11 6.75 -12.08
C CYS A 14 9.12 7.10 -13.19
N GLN A 15 10.40 6.69 -13.08
CA GLN A 15 11.34 6.89 -14.19
C GLN A 15 12.30 5.73 -14.45
N LYS A 16 12.49 5.52 -15.76
CA LYS A 16 13.48 4.68 -16.46
C LYS A 16 13.21 3.17 -16.51
N ARG A 17 12.12 2.80 -17.19
CA ARG A 17 12.14 1.81 -18.28
C ARG A 17 10.99 2.18 -19.21
N ARG A 18 11.23 2.28 -20.52
CA ARG A 18 10.19 2.62 -21.51
C ARG A 18 8.95 1.76 -21.23
N PRO A 19 7.79 2.33 -20.85
CA PRO A 19 6.62 1.53 -20.56
C PRO A 19 6.11 0.90 -21.86
N LYS A 20 5.88 -0.41 -21.83
CA LYS A 20 5.06 -1.10 -22.85
C LYS A 20 3.65 -0.46 -22.86
N PRO A 21 2.94 -0.45 -24.00
CA PRO A 21 1.89 0.52 -24.30
C PRO A 21 0.53 0.13 -23.69
N HIS A 22 0.36 0.19 -22.37
CA HIS A 22 -0.88 -0.29 -21.73
C HIS A 22 -1.63 0.71 -20.83
N PHE A 23 -1.11 1.91 -20.57
CA PHE A 23 -1.87 3.01 -19.97
C PHE A 23 -1.91 4.21 -20.92
N LYS A 24 -3.06 4.48 -21.52
CA LYS A 24 -3.19 5.50 -22.58
C LYS A 24 -3.45 6.92 -22.04
N SER A 25 -4.22 7.09 -20.94
CA SER A 25 -4.57 8.43 -20.43
C SER A 25 -5.28 8.41 -19.06
N TRP A 26 -4.96 9.38 -18.19
CA TRP A 26 -5.77 9.71 -17.00
C TRP A 26 -7.15 10.24 -17.36
N ARG A 27 -7.31 10.86 -18.53
CA ARG A 27 -8.61 11.38 -18.97
C ARG A 27 -9.63 10.27 -19.13
N THR A 28 -9.22 9.10 -19.62
CA THR A 28 -10.07 7.91 -19.74
C THR A 28 -10.49 7.38 -18.36
N LEU A 29 -9.55 7.35 -17.41
CA LEU A 29 -9.83 6.95 -16.04
C LEU A 29 -10.79 7.93 -15.36
N ILE A 30 -10.62 9.25 -15.56
CA ILE A 30 -11.49 10.28 -14.96
C ILE A 30 -12.86 10.36 -15.66
N SER A 31 -12.92 10.21 -16.99
CA SER A 31 -14.18 10.33 -17.74
C SER A 31 -15.15 9.22 -17.35
N GLY A 32 -14.68 7.97 -17.30
CA GLY A 32 -15.50 6.82 -16.94
C GLY A 32 -16.01 6.82 -15.49
N ILE A 33 -15.52 7.68 -14.60
CA ILE A 33 -15.98 7.73 -13.20
C ILE A 33 -17.31 8.50 -13.05
N ARG A 34 -17.74 9.26 -14.07
CA ARG A 34 -18.99 10.03 -14.02
C ARG A 34 -20.19 9.13 -14.32
N HIS A 35 -21.24 9.17 -13.49
CA HIS A 35 -22.47 8.35 -13.61
C HIS A 35 -23.19 8.43 -14.98
N GLU A 36 -22.90 9.45 -15.79
CA GLU A 36 -23.50 9.67 -17.11
C GLU A 36 -22.69 9.07 -18.29
N THR A 37 -21.60 8.34 -18.01
CA THR A 37 -20.75 7.81 -19.09
C THR A 37 -21.28 6.54 -19.76
N LYS A 38 -21.04 6.45 -21.07
CA LYS A 38 -21.40 5.28 -21.88
C LYS A 38 -20.66 4.03 -21.37
N THR A 39 -21.31 2.87 -21.44
CA THR A 39 -20.78 1.56 -20.98
C THR A 39 -19.37 1.24 -21.51
N GLU A 40 -19.05 1.67 -22.73
CA GLU A 40 -17.72 1.45 -23.33
C GLU A 40 -16.60 2.28 -22.67
N GLU A 41 -16.88 3.53 -22.29
CA GLU A 41 -15.91 4.41 -21.62
C GLU A 41 -15.63 3.94 -20.19
N LEU A 42 -16.66 3.42 -19.52
CA LEU A 42 -16.55 2.74 -18.23
C LEU A 42 -15.63 1.52 -18.32
N ARG A 43 -15.90 0.59 -19.26
CA ARG A 43 -15.06 -0.59 -19.49
C ARG A 43 -13.59 -0.21 -19.70
N ASP A 44 -13.32 0.80 -20.51
CA ASP A 44 -11.96 1.28 -20.79
C ASP A 44 -11.30 1.89 -19.55
N ALA A 45 -12.05 2.59 -18.70
CA ALA A 45 -11.56 3.13 -17.43
C ALA A 45 -11.15 2.03 -16.45
N TYR A 46 -11.98 0.99 -16.28
CA TYR A 46 -11.66 -0.17 -15.45
C TYR A 46 -10.44 -0.93 -15.98
N TRP A 47 -10.35 -1.10 -17.30
CA TRP A 47 -9.19 -1.75 -17.92
C TRP A 47 -7.90 -0.94 -17.73
N ALA A 48 -7.96 0.37 -17.88
CA ALA A 48 -6.85 1.27 -17.60
C ALA A 48 -6.43 1.21 -16.11
N LEU A 49 -7.40 1.20 -15.19
CA LEU A 49 -7.15 1.08 -13.76
C LEU A 49 -6.48 -0.26 -13.41
N ARG A 50 -6.99 -1.37 -13.95
CA ARG A 50 -6.39 -2.70 -13.79
C ARG A 50 -4.93 -2.71 -14.24
N ASN A 51 -4.66 -2.20 -15.44
CA ASN A 51 -3.31 -2.15 -16.00
C ASN A 51 -2.37 -1.26 -15.17
N LEU A 52 -2.89 -0.14 -14.64
CA LEU A 52 -2.15 0.75 -13.76
C LEU A 52 -1.77 0.05 -12.46
N LEU A 53 -2.73 -0.59 -11.77
CA LEU A 53 -2.49 -1.27 -10.49
C LEU A 53 -1.61 -2.52 -10.63
N GLN A 54 -1.54 -3.11 -11.82
CA GLN A 54 -0.63 -4.22 -12.13
C GLN A 54 0.83 -3.79 -12.29
N LEU A 55 1.12 -2.49 -12.39
CA LEU A 55 2.49 -2.01 -12.52
C LEU A 55 3.34 -2.42 -11.30
N PRO A 56 4.63 -2.75 -11.49
CA PRO A 56 5.50 -3.20 -10.39
C PRO A 56 5.59 -2.24 -9.21
N TRP A 57 5.35 -0.95 -9.43
CA TRP A 57 5.35 0.07 -8.37
C TRP A 57 4.37 -0.28 -7.24
N TRP A 58 3.16 -0.76 -7.55
CA TRP A 58 2.13 -1.08 -6.54
C TRP A 58 2.47 -2.29 -5.68
N GLN A 59 3.44 -3.09 -6.12
CA GLN A 59 3.81 -4.34 -5.47
C GLN A 59 5.12 -4.23 -4.69
N ARG A 60 5.92 -3.18 -4.86
CA ARG A 60 7.23 -3.06 -4.18
C ARG A 60 7.08 -2.49 -2.77
N ILE A 61 7.83 -3.02 -1.80
CA ILE A 61 7.74 -2.55 -0.42
C ILE A 61 8.19 -1.08 -0.25
N TRP A 62 9.25 -0.67 -0.95
CA TRP A 62 9.77 0.70 -0.88
C TRP A 62 8.78 1.78 -1.32
N THR A 63 7.80 1.43 -2.16
CA THR A 63 6.83 2.40 -2.65
C THR A 63 5.82 2.82 -1.58
N VAL A 64 5.77 2.12 -0.45
CA VAL A 64 5.04 2.57 0.74
C VAL A 64 5.65 3.87 1.25
N GLN A 65 6.98 3.93 1.39
CA GLN A 65 7.65 5.18 1.78
C GLN A 65 7.49 6.28 0.74
N GLU A 66 7.65 5.95 -0.54
CA GLU A 66 7.50 6.90 -1.65
C GLU A 66 6.10 7.55 -1.65
N ALA A 67 5.07 6.81 -1.27
CA ALA A 67 3.70 7.31 -1.21
C ALA A 67 3.40 8.10 0.09
N LEU A 68 3.95 7.68 1.24
CA LEU A 68 3.51 8.16 2.56
C LEU A 68 4.39 9.23 3.20
N LEU A 69 5.67 9.32 2.82
CA LEU A 69 6.58 10.33 3.37
C LEU A 69 6.39 11.73 2.78
N PRO A 70 6.14 11.92 1.46
CA PRO A 70 5.94 13.25 0.90
C PRO A 70 4.69 13.94 1.45
N SER A 71 4.75 15.26 1.61
CA SER A 71 3.57 16.08 1.94
C SER A 71 2.55 16.12 0.79
N PHE A 72 3.04 16.00 -0.45
CA PHE A 72 2.22 15.90 -1.66
C PHE A 72 2.82 14.85 -2.59
N ALA A 73 2.09 13.76 -2.83
CA ALA A 73 2.49 12.72 -3.77
C ALA A 73 1.81 12.93 -5.13
N LEU A 74 2.61 12.89 -6.20
CA LEU A 74 2.14 12.92 -7.59
C LEU A 74 2.33 11.54 -8.22
N LEU A 75 1.23 10.92 -8.64
CA LEU A 75 1.24 9.68 -9.37
C LEU A 75 1.52 9.97 -10.85
N ARG A 76 2.61 9.42 -11.37
CA ARG A 76 3.01 9.59 -12.77
C ARG A 76 3.08 8.25 -13.48
N CYS A 77 2.41 8.15 -14.62
CA CYS A 77 2.47 6.99 -15.51
C CYS A 77 2.78 7.47 -16.93
N GLY A 78 4.05 7.34 -17.35
CA GLY A 78 4.52 7.93 -18.61
C GLY A 78 4.38 9.46 -18.62
N ASN A 79 3.59 9.97 -19.56
CA ASN A 79 3.29 11.41 -19.70
C ASN A 79 2.04 11.84 -18.91
N ALA A 80 1.37 10.89 -18.26
CA ALA A 80 0.14 11.15 -17.55
C ALA A 80 0.47 11.40 -16.06
N GLU A 81 -0.03 12.48 -15.48
CA GLU A 81 0.14 12.84 -14.07
C GLU A 81 -1.19 13.06 -13.35
N MET A 82 -1.28 12.65 -12.08
CA MET A 82 -2.43 12.85 -11.21
C MET A 82 -1.98 12.95 -9.76
N TRP A 83 -2.54 13.89 -8.99
CA TRP A 83 -2.30 13.95 -7.54
C TRP A 83 -2.79 12.67 -6.87
N PHE A 84 -1.98 12.09 -5.98
CA PHE A 84 -2.32 10.83 -5.31
C PHE A 84 -3.64 10.96 -4.54
N HIS A 85 -3.88 12.11 -3.88
CA HIS A 85 -5.15 12.38 -3.21
C HIS A 85 -6.35 12.33 -4.17
N SER A 86 -6.24 12.94 -5.35
CA SER A 86 -7.30 12.91 -6.37
C SER A 86 -7.52 11.49 -6.90
N PHE A 87 -6.44 10.74 -7.12
CA PHE A 87 -6.53 9.33 -7.49
C PHE A 87 -7.24 8.51 -6.39
N SER A 88 -6.96 8.79 -5.11
CA SER A 88 -7.62 8.10 -4.01
C SER A 88 -9.12 8.36 -3.93
N GLN A 89 -9.55 9.62 -4.10
CA GLN A 89 -10.98 9.95 -4.12
C GLN A 89 -11.70 9.27 -5.28
N ALA A 90 -11.06 9.24 -6.46
CA ALA A 90 -11.56 8.51 -7.63
C ALA A 90 -11.75 7.01 -7.33
N MET A 91 -10.76 6.35 -6.71
CA MET A 91 -10.84 4.93 -6.33
C MET A 91 -12.00 4.63 -5.39
N ILE A 92 -12.17 5.44 -4.33
CA ILE A 92 -13.25 5.28 -3.35
C ILE A 92 -14.61 5.43 -4.01
N HIS A 93 -14.77 6.43 -4.89
CA HIS A 93 -16.02 6.67 -5.59
C HIS A 93 -16.37 5.52 -6.55
N ILE A 94 -15.38 4.97 -7.26
CA ILE A 94 -15.59 3.78 -8.11
C ILE A 94 -16.07 2.60 -7.26
N GLU A 95 -15.45 2.34 -6.11
CA GLU A 95 -15.85 1.23 -5.25
C GLU A 95 -17.26 1.45 -4.66
N MET A 96 -17.52 2.61 -4.08
CA MET A 96 -18.78 2.87 -3.36
C MET A 96 -19.99 2.99 -4.28
N GLU A 97 -19.86 3.71 -5.40
CA GLU A 97 -20.98 4.03 -6.27
C GLU A 97 -21.09 3.08 -7.46
N HIS A 98 -19.98 2.76 -8.12
CA HIS A 98 -20.02 1.98 -9.35
C HIS A 98 -19.97 0.47 -9.11
N SER A 99 -19.10 0.00 -8.22
CA SER A 99 -18.96 -1.44 -7.96
C SER A 99 -20.17 -2.07 -7.26
N ARG A 100 -20.92 -1.28 -6.48
CA ARG A 100 -22.08 -1.73 -5.70
C ARG A 100 -23.42 -1.54 -6.41
N GLN A 101 -23.49 -0.72 -7.46
CA GLN A 101 -24.75 -0.38 -8.11
C GLN A 101 -24.78 -0.86 -9.57
N CYS A 102 -24.00 -0.24 -10.47
CA CYS A 102 -24.19 -0.37 -11.92
C CYS A 102 -23.06 -1.09 -12.68
N CYS A 103 -21.85 -1.17 -12.12
CA CYS A 103 -20.64 -1.63 -12.83
C CYS A 103 -19.92 -2.79 -12.12
N HIS A 104 -20.63 -3.52 -11.26
CA HIS A 104 -20.10 -4.67 -10.50
C HIS A 104 -19.27 -5.66 -11.33
N PRO A 105 -19.70 -6.08 -12.54
CA PRO A 105 -18.94 -7.07 -13.33
C PRO A 105 -17.52 -6.60 -13.69
N TYR A 106 -17.32 -5.30 -13.92
CA TYR A 106 -16.01 -4.79 -14.31
C TYR A 106 -15.03 -4.70 -13.15
N TRP A 107 -15.54 -4.45 -11.94
CA TRP A 107 -14.73 -4.41 -10.71
C TRP A 107 -14.14 -5.79 -10.38
N LEU A 108 -14.90 -6.87 -10.61
CA LEU A 108 -14.46 -8.24 -10.38
C LEU A 108 -13.25 -8.66 -11.24
N TYR A 109 -12.93 -7.95 -12.32
CA TYR A 109 -11.73 -8.22 -13.14
C TYR A 109 -10.44 -7.62 -12.57
N ILE A 110 -10.54 -6.78 -11.54
CA ILE A 110 -9.37 -6.24 -10.85
C ILE A 110 -9.04 -7.18 -9.68
N ASP A 111 -7.79 -7.64 -9.66
CA ASP A 111 -7.31 -8.51 -8.60
C ASP A 111 -7.42 -7.81 -7.24
N GLU A 112 -8.12 -8.46 -6.30
CA GLU A 112 -8.42 -7.91 -4.97
C GLU A 112 -7.14 -7.51 -4.23
N THR A 113 -6.03 -8.21 -4.45
CA THR A 113 -4.76 -7.95 -3.78
C THR A 113 -4.12 -6.65 -4.26
N LEU A 114 -4.34 -6.28 -5.52
CA LEU A 114 -3.92 -4.99 -6.08
C LEU A 114 -4.77 -3.85 -5.51
N ILE A 115 -6.08 -4.09 -5.34
CA ILE A 115 -6.99 -3.15 -4.68
C ILE A 115 -6.58 -2.96 -3.21
N ASN A 116 -6.28 -4.05 -2.48
CA ASN A 116 -5.82 -4.00 -1.09
C ASN A 116 -4.52 -3.20 -0.96
N ASN A 117 -3.56 -3.40 -1.86
CA ASN A 117 -2.30 -2.65 -1.85
C ASN A 117 -2.50 -1.13 -1.98
N PHE A 118 -3.53 -0.69 -2.69
CA PHE A 118 -3.92 0.71 -2.77
C PHE A 118 -4.57 1.18 -1.46
N TYR A 119 -5.60 0.48 -0.97
CA TYR A 119 -6.32 0.90 0.24
C TYR A 119 -5.44 0.92 1.50
N PHE A 120 -4.50 -0.02 1.61
CA PHE A 120 -3.53 -0.01 2.70
C PHE A 120 -2.66 1.26 2.72
N LEU A 121 -2.37 1.89 1.58
CA LEU A 121 -1.68 3.19 1.59
C LEU A 121 -2.55 4.30 2.19
N GLN A 122 -3.84 4.28 1.88
CA GLN A 122 -4.77 5.26 2.44
C GLN A 122 -4.94 5.07 3.95
N GLU A 123 -5.14 3.83 4.40
CA GLU A 123 -5.26 3.49 5.81
C GLU A 123 -3.96 3.76 6.59
N ALA A 124 -2.80 3.45 6.02
CA ALA A 124 -1.52 3.79 6.63
C ALA A 124 -1.34 5.32 6.78
N THR A 125 -1.94 6.11 5.88
CA THR A 125 -1.95 7.58 5.99
C THR A 125 -2.78 8.05 7.19
N SER A 126 -3.97 7.47 7.43
CA SER A 126 -4.78 7.80 8.60
C SER A 126 -4.12 7.34 9.90
N GLU A 127 -3.61 6.11 9.91
CA GLU A 127 -2.95 5.51 11.07
C GLU A 127 -1.73 6.32 11.51
N ARG A 128 -0.90 6.76 10.57
CA ARG A 128 0.28 7.59 10.86
C ARG A 128 -0.08 8.98 11.43
N ARG A 129 -1.29 9.48 11.15
CA ARG A 129 -1.79 10.75 11.71
C ARG A 129 -2.40 10.58 13.10
N LEU A 130 -3.11 9.47 13.33
CA LEU A 130 -3.90 9.25 14.54
C LEU A 130 -3.10 8.55 15.64
N ARG A 131 -2.22 7.62 15.28
CA ARG A 131 -1.52 6.75 16.21
C ARG A 131 -0.23 7.40 16.69
N LYS A 132 -0.14 7.63 18.01
CA LYS A 132 1.06 8.18 18.65
C LYS A 132 2.10 7.11 18.99
N ASP A 133 1.63 5.89 19.27
CA ASP A 133 2.50 4.74 19.53
C ASP A 133 3.14 4.24 18.24
N GLN A 134 4.44 4.51 18.10
CA GLN A 134 5.22 4.20 16.91
C GLN A 134 5.44 2.70 16.70
N ALA A 135 5.55 1.92 17.76
CA ALA A 135 5.86 0.50 17.59
C ALA A 135 4.59 -0.35 17.40
N LEU A 136 3.43 0.09 17.91
CA LEU A 136 2.14 -0.40 17.43
C LEU A 136 1.90 -0.03 15.95
N LEU A 137 2.22 1.20 15.54
CA LEU A 137 2.15 1.61 14.14
C LEU A 137 3.04 0.72 13.26
N PHE A 138 4.28 0.46 13.69
CA PHE A 138 5.20 -0.41 12.96
C PHE A 138 4.65 -1.82 12.78
N SER A 139 4.11 -2.42 13.85
CA SER A 139 3.47 -3.74 13.83
C SER A 139 2.29 -3.80 12.87
N LEU A 140 1.47 -2.74 12.83
CA LEU A 140 0.35 -2.61 11.91
C LEU A 140 0.83 -2.54 10.46
N LEU A 141 1.81 -1.67 10.17
CA LEU A 141 2.37 -1.51 8.84
C LEU A 141 3.00 -2.82 8.31
N LEU A 142 3.71 -3.56 9.17
CA LEU A 142 4.30 -4.86 8.82
C LEU A 142 3.24 -5.87 8.38
N ASN A 143 2.07 -5.87 9.02
CA ASN A 143 0.96 -6.75 8.65
C ASN A 143 0.27 -6.28 7.37
N MET A 144 -0.04 -4.99 7.25
CA MET A 144 -0.72 -4.42 6.07
C MET A 144 0.09 -4.63 4.79
N PHE A 145 1.39 -4.35 4.81
CA PHE A 145 2.23 -4.37 3.61
C PHE A 145 3.02 -5.66 3.43
N ARG A 146 2.73 -6.70 4.24
CA ARG A 146 3.42 -8.00 4.16
C ARG A 146 3.39 -8.61 2.76
N GLY A 147 2.26 -8.44 2.06
CA GLY A 147 2.05 -8.95 0.71
C GLY A 147 2.86 -8.24 -0.39
N ARG A 148 3.50 -7.10 -0.10
CA ARG A 148 4.38 -6.42 -1.06
C ARG A 148 5.70 -7.15 -1.19
N LEU A 149 6.29 -7.11 -2.38
CA LEU A 149 7.53 -7.76 -2.76
C LEU A 149 8.75 -6.93 -2.35
N ALA A 150 9.83 -7.65 -2.05
CA ALA A 150 11.13 -7.10 -1.71
C ALA A 150 12.22 -7.93 -2.41
N SER A 151 13.22 -7.27 -3.00
CA SER A 151 14.36 -7.96 -3.61
C SER A 151 15.32 -8.47 -2.54
N ASP A 152 15.63 -7.63 -1.56
CA ASP A 152 16.25 -8.04 -0.31
C ASP A 152 15.14 -8.28 0.72
N PRO A 153 14.99 -9.49 1.30
CA PRO A 153 13.91 -9.73 2.24
C PRO A 153 13.98 -8.87 3.52
N ARG A 154 15.14 -8.28 3.86
CA ARG A 154 15.29 -7.31 4.97
C ARG A 154 14.54 -6.02 4.71
N ASP A 155 14.32 -5.65 3.45
CA ASP A 155 13.56 -4.45 3.08
C ASP A 155 12.11 -4.50 3.58
N LYS A 156 11.55 -5.69 3.86
CA LYS A 156 10.21 -5.82 4.49
C LYS A 156 10.11 -5.08 5.81
N VAL A 157 11.19 -5.11 6.58
CA VAL A 157 11.30 -4.49 7.89
C VAL A 157 11.78 -3.06 7.73
N VAL A 158 12.90 -2.89 7.02
CA VAL A 158 13.60 -1.60 6.90
C VAL A 158 12.75 -0.53 6.21
N ALA A 159 12.02 -0.89 5.14
CA ALA A 159 11.16 0.07 4.45
C ALA A 159 9.99 0.55 5.32
N LEU A 160 9.59 -0.19 6.34
CA LEU A 160 8.46 0.19 7.20
C LEU A 160 8.91 0.84 8.51
N SER A 161 10.13 0.54 8.98
CA SER A 161 10.68 1.11 10.21
C SER A 161 10.84 2.63 10.08
N GLY A 162 11.32 3.11 8.92
CA GLY A 162 11.42 4.54 8.62
C GLY A 162 10.10 5.31 8.65
N LEU A 163 8.94 4.64 8.50
CA LEU A 163 7.61 5.27 8.60
C LEU A 163 7.13 5.40 10.04
N ALA A 164 7.53 4.46 10.89
CA ALA A 164 7.28 4.44 12.32
C ALA A 164 8.36 5.20 13.12
N GLY A 165 9.32 5.85 12.45
CA GLY A 165 10.40 6.56 13.13
C GLY A 165 11.33 5.65 13.94
N THR A 166 11.31 4.34 13.69
CA THR A 166 12.12 3.35 14.39
C THR A 166 13.24 2.82 13.49
N VAL A 167 14.40 2.60 14.11
CA VAL A 167 15.57 1.85 13.61
C VAL A 167 16.22 2.35 12.30
N THR A 168 17.50 2.68 12.40
CA THR A 168 18.43 2.82 11.27
C THR A 168 18.61 1.49 10.55
N ALA A 169 18.50 1.50 9.22
CA ALA A 169 18.71 0.32 8.39
C ALA A 169 20.08 -0.33 8.66
N ASP A 170 20.08 -1.54 9.23
CA ASP A 170 21.30 -2.33 9.45
C ASP A 170 21.30 -3.57 8.55
N TYR A 171 21.99 -3.44 7.41
CA TYR A 171 22.18 -4.53 6.46
C TYR A 171 23.39 -5.42 6.77
N SER A 172 24.09 -5.18 7.89
CA SER A 172 25.13 -6.10 8.36
C SER A 172 24.52 -7.38 8.97
N LEU A 173 23.28 -7.29 9.44
CA LEU A 173 22.53 -8.42 9.99
C LEU A 173 22.11 -9.41 8.89
N ALA A 174 22.19 -10.70 9.22
CA ALA A 174 21.53 -11.73 8.44
C ALA A 174 20.01 -11.54 8.50
N THR A 175 19.29 -12.01 7.48
CA THR A 175 17.85 -11.75 7.37
C THR A 175 17.03 -12.30 8.54
N ASN A 176 17.41 -13.45 9.11
CA ASN A 176 16.74 -14.01 10.28
C ASN A 176 16.96 -13.12 11.51
N ASP A 177 18.19 -12.63 11.68
CA ASP A 177 18.56 -11.75 12.79
C ASP A 177 17.84 -10.41 12.69
N ALA A 178 17.78 -9.82 11.50
CA ALA A 178 17.01 -8.60 11.25
C ALA A 178 15.53 -8.80 11.61
N PHE A 179 14.98 -9.98 11.34
CA PHE A 179 13.58 -10.27 11.63
C PHE A 179 13.32 -10.44 13.12
N MET A 180 14.13 -11.26 13.79
CA MET A 180 14.08 -11.46 15.23
C MET A 180 14.31 -10.16 15.98
N TYR A 181 15.27 -9.34 15.54
CA TYR A 181 15.57 -8.04 16.11
C TYR A 181 14.36 -7.13 16.04
N ALA A 182 13.77 -6.95 14.86
CA ALA A 182 12.62 -6.07 14.70
C ALA A 182 11.41 -6.53 15.52
N ALA A 183 11.12 -7.84 15.58
CA ALA A 183 10.04 -8.37 16.40
C ALA A 183 10.31 -8.14 17.90
N ARG A 184 11.54 -8.46 18.36
CA ARG A 184 11.93 -8.32 19.77
C ARG A 184 11.91 -6.86 20.21
N THR A 185 12.53 -5.97 19.45
CA THR A 185 12.55 -4.52 19.74
C THR A 185 11.14 -3.97 19.79
N SER A 186 10.26 -4.35 18.86
CA SER A 186 8.86 -3.91 18.88
C SER A 186 8.13 -4.36 20.16
N ILE A 187 8.37 -5.59 20.63
CA ILE A 187 7.78 -6.10 21.87
C ILE A 187 8.34 -5.37 23.09
N THR A 188 9.66 -5.19 23.17
CA THR A 188 10.31 -4.54 24.32
C THR A 188 9.93 -3.08 24.44
N ASP A 189 9.84 -2.37 23.31
CA ASP A 189 9.58 -0.93 23.30
C ASP A 189 8.12 -0.59 23.61
N THR A 190 7.18 -1.50 23.31
CA THR A 190 5.74 -1.29 23.52
C THR A 190 5.18 -2.01 24.75
N GLY A 191 5.83 -3.07 25.21
CA GLY A 191 5.21 -4.04 26.11
C GLY A 191 4.06 -4.83 25.47
N SER A 192 3.92 -4.80 24.15
CA SER A 192 2.84 -5.43 23.39
C SER A 192 3.31 -6.63 22.59
N LEU A 193 2.48 -7.67 22.55
CA LEU A 193 2.69 -8.84 21.69
C LEU A 193 2.07 -8.65 20.29
N ALA A 194 1.62 -7.44 19.94
CA ALA A 194 1.09 -7.13 18.61
C ALA A 194 2.02 -7.56 17.44
N PRO A 195 3.36 -7.47 17.52
CA PRO A 195 4.24 -7.97 16.47
C PRO A 195 4.13 -9.48 16.21
N LEU A 196 3.62 -10.26 17.17
CA LEU A 196 3.44 -11.71 17.06
C LEU A 196 2.09 -12.09 16.45
N LEU A 197 1.15 -11.14 16.37
CA LEU A 197 -0.12 -11.32 15.66
C LEU A 197 0.20 -11.52 14.18
N ARG A 198 0.02 -12.76 13.72
CA ARG A 198 0.38 -13.17 12.37
C ARG A 198 -0.74 -13.96 11.73
N VAL A 199 -0.90 -13.74 10.44
CA VAL A 199 -1.62 -14.63 9.54
C VAL A 199 -0.81 -15.91 9.31
N PRO A 200 -1.44 -17.03 8.95
CA PRO A 200 -0.73 -18.25 8.56
C PRO A 200 0.34 -17.97 7.49
N GLU A 201 1.56 -18.40 7.79
CA GLU A 201 2.76 -18.12 7.00
C GLU A 201 3.00 -19.27 6.01
N LEU A 202 2.66 -19.07 4.75
CA LEU A 202 2.89 -20.06 3.70
C LEU A 202 4.36 -20.11 3.32
N ASN A 203 4.89 -21.34 3.19
CA ASN A 203 6.29 -21.59 2.85
C ASN A 203 7.28 -20.93 3.84
N ARG A 204 6.90 -20.86 5.12
CA ARG A 204 7.79 -20.41 6.20
C ARG A 204 9.05 -21.27 6.23
N THR A 205 10.19 -20.62 6.40
CA THR A 205 11.47 -21.32 6.54
C THR A 205 11.66 -21.90 7.95
N THR A 206 12.44 -22.99 8.06
CA THR A 206 12.68 -23.69 9.33
C THR A 206 13.87 -23.13 10.12
N ASP A 207 14.63 -22.20 9.52
CA ASP A 207 15.80 -21.53 10.10
C ASP A 207 15.44 -20.34 11.01
N LEU A 208 14.17 -19.94 11.06
CA LEU A 208 13.63 -18.95 12.00
C LEU A 208 12.90 -19.65 13.17
N PRO A 209 13.19 -19.30 14.43
CA PRO A 209 12.49 -19.88 15.58
C PRO A 209 11.00 -19.61 15.50
N SER A 210 10.17 -20.56 15.94
CA SER A 210 8.70 -20.53 15.75
C SER A 210 8.03 -19.26 16.28
N TRP A 211 8.60 -18.63 17.31
CA TRP A 211 8.08 -17.38 17.85
C TRP A 211 8.29 -16.17 16.91
N ALA A 212 9.33 -16.15 16.06
CA ALA A 212 9.66 -14.99 15.24
C ALA A 212 8.81 -14.95 13.95
N PRO A 213 8.23 -13.80 13.57
CA PRO A 213 7.53 -13.65 12.29
C PRO A 213 8.47 -13.83 11.08
N ASP A 214 8.00 -14.51 10.04
CA ASP A 214 8.71 -14.61 8.76
C ASP A 214 8.09 -13.67 7.73
N TRP A 215 8.57 -12.43 7.64
CA TRP A 215 8.04 -11.44 6.68
C TRP A 215 8.32 -11.74 5.18
N ARG A 216 9.05 -12.82 4.88
CA ARG A 216 9.23 -13.34 3.49
C ARG A 216 8.16 -14.36 3.14
N ALA A 217 7.60 -15.04 4.15
CA ALA A 217 6.58 -16.04 3.95
C ALA A 217 5.38 -15.45 3.21
N GLY A 218 4.81 -16.28 2.33
CA GLY A 218 3.59 -15.94 1.62
C GLY A 218 2.41 -15.81 2.58
N LEU A 219 1.40 -15.05 2.17
CA LEU A 219 0.13 -15.00 2.90
C LEU A 219 -0.80 -16.07 2.36
N ASP A 220 -1.43 -16.80 3.28
CA ASP A 220 -2.54 -17.69 2.94
C ASP A 220 -3.66 -16.89 2.22
N PRO A 221 -4.17 -17.37 1.06
CA PRO A 221 -5.19 -16.66 0.28
C PRO A 221 -6.47 -16.36 1.06
N VAL A 222 -6.90 -17.25 1.95
CA VAL A 222 -8.12 -17.06 2.76
C VAL A 222 -7.88 -15.94 3.77
N THR A 223 -6.72 -15.93 4.41
CA THR A 223 -6.38 -14.90 5.39
C THR A 223 -6.10 -13.55 4.73
N LYS A 224 -5.53 -13.55 3.53
CA LYS A 224 -5.35 -12.36 2.69
C LYS A 224 -6.69 -11.69 2.35
N LYS A 225 -7.75 -12.50 2.17
CA LYS A 225 -9.12 -12.04 1.94
C LYS A 225 -9.74 -11.47 3.23
N LEU A 226 -9.61 -12.14 4.36
CA LEU A 226 -10.16 -11.69 5.65
C LEU A 226 -9.60 -10.31 6.10
N TRP A 227 -8.30 -10.06 5.91
CA TRP A 227 -7.74 -8.72 6.15
C TRP A 227 -8.26 -7.66 5.17
N GLY A 228 -8.59 -8.07 3.94
CA GLY A 228 -9.27 -7.23 2.97
C GLY A 228 -10.72 -6.92 3.33
N GLU A 229 -11.39 -7.79 4.10
CA GLU A 229 -12.76 -7.57 4.59
C GLU A 229 -12.82 -6.67 5.84
N CYS A 230 -11.74 -6.62 6.64
CA CYS A 230 -11.60 -5.65 7.74
C CYS A 230 -11.62 -4.18 7.29
N LYS A 231 -11.48 -3.90 5.98
CA LYS A 231 -11.67 -2.57 5.38
C LYS A 231 -12.98 -1.89 5.78
N TYR A 232 -14.05 -2.67 5.97
CA TYR A 232 -15.38 -2.12 6.25
C TYR A 232 -15.61 -1.77 7.73
N ALA A 233 -14.82 -2.31 8.64
CA ALA A 233 -14.96 -2.02 10.06
C ALA A 233 -14.41 -0.62 10.42
N ILE A 234 -13.44 -0.10 9.66
CA ILE A 234 -12.77 1.18 9.98
C ILE A 234 -13.45 2.37 9.30
N GLN A 235 -14.07 2.18 8.12
CA GLN A 235 -14.87 3.24 7.48
C GLN A 235 -16.13 3.62 8.30
N ALA A 236 -16.61 2.74 9.17
CA ALA A 236 -17.73 3.03 10.07
C ALA A 236 -17.38 3.99 11.23
N TYR A 237 -16.09 4.28 11.47
CA TYR A 237 -15.62 5.17 12.54
C TYR A 237 -15.16 6.55 12.06
N CYS A 238 -15.32 6.86 10.77
CA CYS A 238 -15.03 8.17 10.18
C CYS A 238 -16.29 8.84 9.60
N GLY A 239 -17.39 8.78 10.36
CA GLY A 239 -18.57 9.63 10.21
C GLY A 239 -18.55 10.75 11.24
#